data_AF-A0A401PPS9-F1
#
_entry.id   AF-A0A401PPS9-F1
#
_cell.length_a   1.000
_cell.length_b   1.000
_cell.length_c   1.000
_cell.angle_alpha   90.00
_cell.angle_beta   90.00
_cell.angle_gamma   90.00
#
_symmetry.space_group_name_H-M   'P 1'
#
loop_
_entity.id
_entity.type
_entity.pdbx_description
1 polymer ?
#
loop_
_entity_poly.entity_id
_entity_poly.type
_entity_poly.pdbx_seq_one_letter_code
_entity_poly.pdbx_strand_id
1 'polypeptide(L)'
;VCYYMGVDAVQELQLVDESALNNALVFFAKAMEYELGDTLPEIQLLRGKCLQAKGEENNAVECFKQAIELDDVGSQFSETFRCLIESLLSLFIQGKSSEEMVINEVEIWVEKAESKYRIERVMQELRSICRNHMPKILKLSRAMIVAGKLQIVKLLLETMNPEPT
;
A
#
# COMPACT_ATOMS: atom_id res chain seq x y z
N VAL A 1 19.56 -28.77 -25.82
CA VAL A 1 18.80 -27.50 -25.86
C VAL A 1 18.79 -26.96 -24.45
N CYS A 2 19.62 -25.95 -24.17
CA CYS A 2 19.64 -25.31 -22.86
C CYS A 2 18.56 -24.23 -22.85
N TYR A 3 17.51 -24.44 -22.05
CA TYR A 3 16.51 -23.42 -21.81
C TYR A 3 17.11 -22.37 -20.86
N TYR A 4 17.65 -21.30 -21.45
CA TYR A 4 17.77 -20.02 -20.77
C TYR A 4 16.37 -19.40 -20.81
N MET A 5 15.62 -19.52 -19.72
CA MET A 5 14.48 -18.63 -19.48
C MET A 5 14.90 -17.64 -18.41
N GLY A 6 14.82 -16.36 -18.76
CA GLY A 6 15.32 -15.24 -17.99
C GLY A 6 14.79 -15.27 -16.57
N VAL A 7 15.73 -15.27 -15.64
CA VAL A 7 15.50 -15.06 -14.21
C VAL A 7 15.23 -13.58 -14.05
N ASP A 8 13.95 -13.18 -14.05
CA ASP A 8 13.54 -11.89 -13.47
C ASP A 8 12.89 -12.18 -12.12
N ALA A 9 13.69 -11.99 -11.08
CA ALA A 9 13.45 -12.44 -9.71
C ALA A 9 12.46 -11.51 -8.97
N VAL A 10 11.22 -11.44 -9.46
CA VAL A 10 10.11 -10.79 -8.74
C VAL A 10 9.30 -11.89 -8.05
N GLN A 11 9.77 -12.28 -6.85
CA GLN A 11 9.06 -13.09 -5.85
C GLN A 11 8.19 -14.25 -6.39
N GLU A 12 8.82 -15.38 -6.70
CA GLU A 12 8.17 -16.70 -6.88
C GLU A 12 7.55 -17.27 -5.56
N LEU A 13 6.97 -16.45 -4.69
CA LEU A 13 6.40 -16.91 -3.41
C LEU A 13 4.87 -17.05 -3.43
N GLN A 14 4.21 -16.50 -4.44
CA GLN A 14 2.75 -16.59 -4.57
C GLN A 14 2.38 -17.07 -5.97
N LEU A 15 1.97 -18.34 -6.08
CA LEU A 15 1.31 -18.85 -7.28
C LEU A 15 -0.05 -18.17 -7.39
N VAL A 16 -0.17 -17.20 -8.30
CA VAL A 16 -1.44 -16.51 -8.57
C VAL A 16 -1.93 -16.90 -9.95
N ASP A 17 -3.22 -17.16 -10.07
CA ASP A 17 -3.87 -17.40 -11.35
C ASP A 17 -4.00 -16.07 -12.12
N GLU A 18 -3.09 -15.83 -13.06
CA GLU A 18 -3.06 -14.63 -13.88
C GLU A 18 -4.35 -14.45 -14.70
N SER A 19 -4.97 -15.55 -15.13
CA SER A 19 -6.25 -15.52 -15.84
C SER A 19 -7.36 -15.00 -14.92
N ALA A 20 -7.41 -15.50 -13.68
CA ALA A 20 -8.36 -15.03 -12.69
C ALA A 20 -8.15 -13.53 -12.36
N LEU A 21 -6.89 -13.07 -12.22
CA LEU A 21 -6.59 -11.66 -11.99
C LEU A 21 -7.05 -10.78 -13.15
N ASN A 22 -6.75 -11.17 -14.39
CA ASN A 22 -7.15 -10.42 -15.57
C ASN A 22 -8.68 -10.37 -15.70
N ASN A 23 -9.38 -11.49 -15.43
CA ASN A 23 -10.84 -11.51 -15.43
C ASN A 23 -11.41 -10.60 -14.33
N ALA A 24 -10.85 -10.62 -13.11
CA ALA A 24 -11.27 -9.74 -12.03
C ALA A 24 -11.13 -8.26 -12.43
N LEU A 25 -10.00 -7.87 -13.04
CA LEU A 25 -9.79 -6.50 -13.52
C LEU A 25 -10.82 -6.09 -14.59
N VAL A 26 -11.17 -6.98 -15.52
CA VAL A 26 -12.23 -6.74 -16.51
C VAL A 26 -13.59 -6.56 -15.82
N PHE A 27 -13.90 -7.35 -14.79
CA PHE A 27 -15.15 -7.19 -14.04
C PHE A 27 -15.18 -5.89 -13.25
N PHE A 28 -14.09 -5.48 -12.61
CA PHE A 28 -14.02 -4.18 -11.92
C PHE A 28 -14.15 -3.03 -12.91
N ALA A 29 -13.52 -3.10 -14.08
CA ALA A 29 -13.68 -2.10 -15.14
C ALA A 29 -15.15 -1.95 -15.55
N LYS A 30 -15.84 -3.07 -15.81
CA LYS A 30 -17.28 -3.07 -16.11
C LYS A 30 -18.14 -2.57 -14.95
N ALA A 31 -17.79 -2.90 -13.71
CA ALA A 31 -18.52 -2.44 -12.54
C ALA A 31 -18.46 -0.91 -12.41
N MET A 32 -17.30 -0.30 -12.72
CA MET A 32 -17.14 1.16 -12.73
C MET A 32 -17.88 1.88 -13.87
N GLU A 33 -18.39 1.17 -14.88
CA GLU A 33 -19.22 1.75 -15.95
C GLU A 33 -20.66 2.06 -15.49
N TYR A 34 -21.08 1.54 -14.32
CA TYR A 34 -22.39 1.82 -13.73
C TYR A 34 -22.37 3.13 -12.92
N GLU A 35 -23.54 3.79 -12.80
CA GLU A 35 -23.69 5.15 -12.25
C GLU A 35 -23.05 5.40 -10.86
N LEU A 36 -22.87 4.36 -10.04
CA LEU A 36 -22.24 4.47 -8.71
C LEU A 36 -20.98 3.62 -8.58
N GLY A 37 -20.59 2.90 -9.64
CA GLY A 37 -19.52 1.92 -9.59
C GLY A 37 -18.14 2.52 -9.31
N ASP A 38 -17.89 3.72 -9.82
CA ASP A 38 -16.65 4.46 -9.59
C ASP A 38 -16.56 5.09 -8.19
N THR A 39 -17.69 5.25 -7.50
CA THR A 39 -17.76 5.79 -6.13
C THR A 39 -17.53 4.77 -5.02
N LEU A 40 -17.45 3.47 -5.35
CA LEU A 40 -17.31 2.41 -4.35
C LEU A 40 -15.82 2.18 -3.99
N PRO A 41 -15.40 2.47 -2.73
CA PRO A 41 -14.00 2.29 -2.31
C PRO A 41 -13.55 0.82 -2.40
N GLU A 42 -14.46 -0.13 -2.21
CA GLU A 42 -14.16 -1.57 -2.27
C GLU A 42 -13.74 -2.01 -3.67
N ILE A 43 -14.32 -1.42 -4.72
CA ILE A 43 -13.95 -1.73 -6.10
C ILE A 43 -12.52 -1.28 -6.36
N GLN A 44 -12.16 -0.07 -5.90
CA GLN A 44 -10.79 0.44 -6.04
C GLN A 44 -9.79 -0.37 -5.19
N LEU A 45 -10.15 -0.78 -3.97
CA LEU A 45 -9.33 -1.65 -3.13
C LEU A 45 -9.04 -2.99 -3.82
N LEU A 46 -10.07 -3.67 -4.32
CA LEU A 46 -9.91 -4.99 -4.96
C LEU A 46 -9.12 -4.89 -6.26
N ARG A 47 -9.40 -3.86 -7.07
CA ARG A 47 -8.63 -3.57 -8.28
C ARG A 47 -7.15 -3.31 -7.96
N GLY A 48 -6.86 -2.52 -6.94
CA GLY A 48 -5.50 -2.26 -6.47
C GLY A 48 -4.77 -3.53 -6.03
N LYS A 49 -5.44 -4.42 -5.29
CA LYS A 49 -4.89 -5.73 -4.89
C LYS A 49 -4.55 -6.61 -6.10
N CYS A 50 -5.41 -6.64 -7.12
CA CYS A 50 -5.12 -7.37 -8.36
C CYS A 50 -3.90 -6.80 -9.07
N LEU A 51 -3.78 -5.47 -9.18
CA LEU A 51 -2.64 -4.81 -9.82
C LEU A 51 -1.34 -5.03 -9.04
N GLN A 52 -1.40 -4.99 -7.71
CA GLN A 52 -0.27 -5.29 -6.83
C GLN A 52 0.21 -6.74 -7.05
N ALA A 53 -0.71 -7.70 -7.13
CA ALA A 53 -0.38 -9.10 -7.40
C ALA A 53 0.24 -9.32 -8.81
N LYS A 54 -0.03 -8.43 -9.76
CA LYS A 54 0.59 -8.42 -11.10
C LYS A 54 1.95 -7.69 -11.15
N GLY A 55 2.40 -7.08 -10.06
CA GLY A 55 3.62 -6.25 -10.05
C GLY A 55 3.45 -4.89 -10.74
N GLU A 56 2.21 -4.39 -10.82
CA GLU A 56 1.89 -3.04 -11.30
C GLU A 56 1.71 -2.06 -10.13
N GLU A 57 2.74 -1.90 -9.29
CA GLU A 57 2.63 -1.16 -8.02
C GLU A 57 2.19 0.31 -8.19
N ASN A 58 2.62 1.01 -9.25
CA ASN A 58 2.18 2.38 -9.50
C ASN A 58 0.66 2.47 -9.72
N ASN A 59 0.10 1.55 -10.52
CA ASN A 59 -1.33 1.50 -10.77
C ASN A 59 -2.10 1.07 -9.52
N ALA A 60 -1.52 0.16 -8.72
CA ALA A 60 -2.09 -0.24 -7.44
C ALA A 60 -2.16 0.92 -6.44
N VAL A 61 -1.07 1.70 -6.32
CA VAL A 61 -1.00 2.90 -5.47
C VAL A 61 -2.13 3.85 -5.82
N GLU A 62 -2.33 4.20 -7.09
CA GLU A 62 -3.39 5.12 -7.49
C GLU A 62 -4.80 4.58 -7.16
N CYS A 63 -5.02 3.27 -7.29
CA CYS A 63 -6.28 2.65 -6.87
C CYS A 63 -6.49 2.77 -5.35
N PHE A 64 -5.46 2.51 -4.54
CA PHE A 64 -5.58 2.63 -3.08
C PHE A 64 -5.79 4.07 -2.63
N LYS A 65 -5.13 5.04 -3.27
CA LYS A 65 -5.38 6.47 -3.02
C LYS A 65 -6.84 6.84 -3.29
N GLN A 66 -7.37 6.42 -4.43
CA GLN A 66 -8.78 6.64 -4.78
C GLN A 66 -9.73 5.99 -3.76
N ALA A 67 -9.44 4.77 -3.32
CA ALA A 67 -10.24 4.08 -2.31
C ALA A 67 -10.27 4.85 -0.97
N ILE A 68 -9.14 5.39 -0.49
CA ILE A 68 -9.11 6.20 0.75
C ILE A 68 -9.88 7.53 0.58
N GLU A 69 -9.83 8.13 -0.60
CA GLU A 69 -10.59 9.37 -0.86
C GLU A 69 -12.10 9.12 -0.84
N LEU A 70 -12.55 7.99 -1.39
CA LEU A 70 -13.95 7.57 -1.43
C LEU A 70 -14.47 7.07 -0.07
N ASP A 71 -13.60 6.61 0.83
CA ASP A 71 -13.98 6.13 2.15
C ASP A 71 -14.65 7.24 3.00
N ASP A 72 -15.66 6.85 3.78
CA ASP A 72 -16.30 7.76 4.73
C ASP A 72 -15.44 8.04 5.97
N VAL A 73 -15.64 9.21 6.58
CA VAL A 73 -15.01 9.53 7.87
C VAL A 73 -15.51 8.57 8.95
N GLY A 74 -14.57 7.93 9.65
CA GLY A 74 -14.85 6.88 10.63
C GLY A 74 -15.02 5.49 10.02
N SER A 75 -14.71 5.31 8.73
CA SER A 75 -14.71 4.01 8.05
C SER A 75 -13.88 2.97 8.81
N GLN A 76 -14.32 1.72 8.74
CA GLN A 76 -13.61 0.58 9.32
C GLN A 76 -12.64 -0.08 8.33
N PHE A 77 -12.64 0.36 7.07
CA PHE A 77 -11.86 -0.23 5.98
C PHE A 77 -10.40 0.29 5.94
N SER A 78 -9.70 0.26 7.08
CA SER A 78 -8.30 0.69 7.19
C SER A 78 -7.32 -0.18 6.39
N GLU A 79 -7.76 -1.34 5.89
CA GLU A 79 -6.94 -2.21 5.05
C GLU A 79 -6.42 -1.49 3.79
N THR A 80 -7.20 -0.59 3.21
CA THR A 80 -6.77 0.18 2.03
C THR A 80 -5.51 1.00 2.33
N PHE A 81 -5.47 1.64 3.50
CA PHE A 81 -4.28 2.34 3.97
C PHE A 81 -3.09 1.40 4.12
N ARG A 82 -3.28 0.20 4.68
CA ARG A 82 -2.21 -0.80 4.76
C ARG A 82 -1.65 -1.12 3.37
N CYS A 83 -2.52 -1.47 2.42
CA CYS A 83 -2.12 -1.84 1.06
C CYS A 83 -1.38 -0.71 0.33
N LEU A 84 -1.78 0.54 0.55
CA LEU A 84 -1.09 1.72 0.02
C LEU A 84 0.34 1.82 0.55
N ILE A 85 0.53 1.78 1.86
CA ILE A 85 1.86 1.89 2.47
C ILE A 85 2.76 0.72 2.05
N GLU A 86 2.24 -0.50 2.00
CA GLU A 86 3.00 -1.67 1.52
C GLU A 86 3.45 -1.50 0.05
N SER A 87 2.61 -0.92 -0.80
CA SER A 87 2.93 -0.66 -2.21
C SER A 87 3.99 0.44 -2.36
N LEU A 88 3.87 1.53 -1.60
CA LEU A 88 4.87 2.60 -1.55
C LEU A 88 6.24 2.09 -1.06
N LEU A 89 6.26 1.22 -0.03
CA LEU A 89 7.47 0.56 0.45
C LEU A 89 8.11 -0.33 -0.62
N SER A 90 7.29 -1.05 -1.39
CA SER A 90 7.78 -1.88 -2.49
C SER A 90 8.41 -1.02 -3.60
N LEU A 91 7.77 0.09 -4.00
CA LEU A 91 8.34 1.05 -4.97
C LEU A 91 9.67 1.64 -4.49
N PHE A 92 9.76 2.02 -3.21
CA PHE A 92 10.97 2.55 -2.59
C PHE A 92 12.13 1.55 -2.62
N ILE A 93 11.87 0.26 -2.40
CA ILE A 93 12.92 -0.76 -2.40
C ILE A 93 13.36 -1.12 -3.80
N GLN A 94 12.41 -1.21 -4.72
CA GLN A 94 12.69 -1.51 -6.12
C GLN A 94 13.39 -0.33 -6.81
N GLY A 95 13.48 0.85 -6.18
CA GLY A 95 14.09 2.05 -6.76
C GLY A 95 13.29 2.61 -7.95
N LYS A 96 12.02 2.21 -8.07
CA LYS A 96 11.11 2.64 -9.16
C LYS A 96 10.58 4.06 -8.96
N SER A 97 10.77 4.64 -7.77
CA SER A 97 10.36 6.00 -7.41
C SER A 97 11.48 6.70 -6.63
N SER A 98 11.52 8.03 -6.67
CA SER A 98 12.50 8.78 -5.87
C SER A 98 12.20 8.66 -4.38
N GLU A 99 13.26 8.62 -3.56
CA GLU A 99 13.11 8.50 -2.10
C GLU A 99 12.27 9.64 -1.52
N GLU A 100 12.51 10.87 -1.98
CA GLU A 100 11.76 12.06 -1.58
C GLU A 100 10.28 11.96 -1.91
N MET A 101 9.93 11.47 -3.11
CA MET A 101 8.53 11.30 -3.50
C MET A 101 7.83 10.28 -2.60
N VAL A 102 8.46 9.13 -2.32
CA VAL A 102 7.85 8.12 -1.46
C VAL A 102 7.71 8.63 -0.02
N ILE A 103 8.69 9.36 0.49
CA ILE A 103 8.62 9.96 1.83
C ILE A 103 7.43 10.93 1.93
N ASN A 104 7.27 11.81 0.95
CA ASN A 104 6.15 12.78 0.93
C ASN A 104 4.80 12.08 0.77
N GLU A 105 4.71 11.04 -0.07
CA GLU A 105 3.48 10.25 -0.21
C GLU A 105 3.12 9.55 1.11
N VAL A 106 4.08 8.91 1.78
CA VAL A 106 3.82 8.26 3.08
C VAL A 106 3.35 9.28 4.11
N GLU A 107 3.93 10.47 4.16
CA GLU A 107 3.49 11.55 5.05
C GLU A 107 2.03 11.95 4.80
N ILE A 108 1.72 12.31 3.55
CA ILE A 108 0.39 12.76 3.14
C ILE A 108 -0.66 11.69 3.46
N TRP A 109 -0.37 10.42 3.17
CA TRP A 109 -1.35 9.35 3.33
C TRP A 109 -1.48 8.85 4.76
N VAL A 110 -0.46 9.01 5.60
CA VAL A 110 -0.60 8.80 7.05
C VAL A 110 -1.52 9.86 7.64
N GLU A 111 -1.28 11.15 7.36
CA GLU A 111 -2.15 12.24 7.84
C GLU A 111 -3.59 12.08 7.33
N LYS A 112 -3.74 11.72 6.04
CA LYS A 112 -5.05 11.45 5.44
C LYS A 112 -5.76 10.29 6.14
N ALA A 113 -5.04 9.19 6.40
CA ALA A 113 -5.61 8.04 7.09
C ALA A 113 -6.04 8.37 8.53
N GLU A 114 -5.28 9.18 9.26
CA GLU A 114 -5.65 9.67 10.59
C GLU A 114 -6.93 10.54 10.56
N SER A 115 -7.16 11.27 9.46
CA SER A 115 -8.39 12.06 9.28
C SER A 115 -9.61 11.23 8.86
N LYS A 116 -9.41 10.13 8.13
CA LYS A 116 -10.46 9.29 7.56
C LYS A 116 -10.85 8.14 8.48
N TYR A 117 -9.90 7.53 9.18
CA TYR A 117 -10.11 6.33 9.98
C TYR A 117 -9.94 6.62 11.46
N ARG A 118 -10.40 5.68 12.29
CA ARG A 118 -10.11 5.74 13.74
C ARG A 118 -8.62 5.56 13.98
N ILE A 119 -8.04 6.37 14.87
CA ILE A 119 -6.60 6.35 15.15
C ILE A 119 -6.11 4.97 15.60
N GLU A 120 -6.93 4.21 16.34
CA GLU A 120 -6.60 2.85 16.78
C GLU A 120 -6.42 1.89 15.61
N ARG A 121 -7.21 2.08 14.54
CA ARG A 121 -7.12 1.29 13.31
C ARG A 121 -5.87 1.65 12.51
N VAL A 122 -5.60 2.94 12.33
CA VAL A 122 -4.38 3.40 11.65
C VAL A 122 -3.14 2.84 12.36
N MET A 123 -3.10 2.93 13.69
CA MET A 123 -2.01 2.37 14.50
C MET A 123 -1.93 0.86 14.39
N GLN A 124 -3.06 0.14 14.35
CA GLN A 124 -3.08 -1.31 14.13
C GLN A 124 -2.47 -1.70 12.78
N GLU A 125 -2.80 -0.97 11.72
CA GLU A 125 -2.24 -1.23 10.39
C GLU A 125 -0.74 -0.91 10.32
N LEU A 126 -0.31 0.25 10.86
CA LEU A 126 1.11 0.61 10.95
C LEU A 126 1.90 -0.45 11.72
N ARG A 127 1.39 -0.93 12.87
CA ARG A 127 1.99 -2.06 13.61
C ARG A 127 2.11 -3.31 12.75
N SER A 128 1.08 -3.65 11.99
CA SER A 128 1.10 -4.81 11.10
C SER A 128 2.17 -4.67 10.02
N ILE A 129 2.28 -3.49 9.41
CA ILE A 129 3.30 -3.18 8.39
C ILE A 129 4.70 -3.30 8.98
N CYS A 130 4.94 -2.68 10.14
CA CYS A 130 6.23 -2.73 10.83
C CYS A 130 6.67 -4.16 11.14
N ARG A 131 5.73 -5.05 11.52
CA ARG A 131 6.01 -6.46 11.78
C ARG A 131 6.34 -7.25 10.52
N ASN A 132 5.53 -7.06 9.47
CA ASN A 132 5.64 -7.86 8.24
C ASN A 132 6.79 -7.40 7.33
N HIS A 133 7.15 -6.11 7.40
CA HIS A 133 8.08 -5.46 6.48
C HIS A 133 9.21 -4.72 7.20
N MET A 134 9.63 -5.21 8.37
CA MET A 134 10.61 -4.55 9.24
C MET A 134 11.86 -4.03 8.50
N PRO A 135 12.54 -4.82 7.64
CA PRO A 135 13.74 -4.33 6.93
C PRO A 135 13.43 -3.16 5.99
N LYS A 136 12.25 -3.18 5.35
CA LYS A 136 11.75 -2.13 4.46
C LYS A 136 11.56 -0.81 5.23
N ILE A 137 10.91 -0.92 6.38
CA ILE A 137 10.60 0.20 7.27
C ILE A 137 11.86 0.84 7.83
N LEU A 138 12.87 0.07 8.24
CA LEU A 138 14.13 0.65 8.71
C LEU A 138 14.90 1.42 7.64
N LYS A 139 14.84 0.96 6.39
CA LYS A 139 15.46 1.68 5.27
C LYS A 139 14.72 3.00 5.04
N LEU A 140 13.38 2.96 5.02
CA LEU A 140 12.56 4.16 4.89
C LEU A 140 12.78 5.14 6.05
N SER A 141 12.82 4.67 7.29
CA SER A 141 12.99 5.54 8.46
C SER A 141 14.34 6.26 8.46
N ARG A 142 15.42 5.59 8.02
CA ARG A 142 16.72 6.24 7.81
C ARG A 142 16.63 7.35 6.77
N ALA A 143 15.98 7.09 5.64
CA ALA A 143 15.79 8.10 4.59
C ALA A 143 14.96 9.29 5.10
N MET A 144 13.90 9.03 5.87
CA MET A 144 13.08 10.06 6.50
C MET A 144 13.85 10.91 7.52
N ILE A 145 14.75 10.32 8.30
CA ILE A 145 15.63 11.07 9.22
C ILE A 145 16.53 12.03 8.44
N VAL A 146 17.14 11.57 7.34
CA VAL A 146 17.97 12.41 6.47
C VAL A 146 17.15 13.54 5.83
N ALA A 147 15.90 13.26 5.46
CA ALA A 147 14.97 14.26 4.92
C ALA A 147 14.34 15.18 5.99
N GLY A 148 14.68 15.02 7.28
CA GLY A 148 14.16 15.84 8.37
C GLY A 148 12.70 15.55 8.78
N LYS A 149 12.12 14.45 8.31
CA LYS A 149 10.72 14.04 8.56
C LYS A 149 10.58 13.28 9.88
N LEU A 150 10.90 13.94 10.98
CA LEU A 150 11.04 13.30 12.30
C LEU A 150 9.70 12.89 12.94
N GLN A 151 8.58 13.54 12.60
CA GLN A 151 7.28 13.23 13.19
C GLN A 151 6.79 11.82 12.81
N ILE A 152 6.87 11.48 11.53
CA ILE A 152 6.48 10.16 11.02
C ILE A 152 7.42 9.08 11.57
N VAL A 153 8.72 9.37 11.64
CA VAL A 153 9.69 8.44 12.23
C VAL A 153 9.35 8.17 13.69
N LYS A 154 8.99 9.20 14.45
CA LYS A 154 8.54 9.06 15.83
C LYS A 154 7.27 8.19 15.92
N LEU A 155 6.28 8.45 15.06
CA LEU A 155 5.07 7.63 14.97
C LEU A 155 5.39 6.15 14.69
N LEU A 156 6.24 5.88 13.70
CA LEU A 156 6.66 4.52 13.36
C LEU A 156 7.39 3.85 14.54
N LEU A 157 8.29 4.55 15.23
CA LEU A 157 8.97 4.01 16.41
C LEU A 157 8.00 3.74 17.57
N GLU A 158 7.04 4.62 17.80
CA GLU A 158 6.00 4.43 18.82
C GLU A 158 5.12 3.20 18.52
N THR A 159 4.81 2.95 17.23
CA THR A 159 4.09 1.72 16.84
C THR A 159 4.89 0.45 17.09
N MET A 160 6.23 0.52 17.13
CA MET A 160 7.09 -0.64 17.36
C MET A 160 7.25 -0.97 18.86
N ASN A 161 6.96 -0.03 19.75
CA ASN A 161 7.03 -0.26 21.19
C ASN A 161 5.83 -1.12 21.64
N PRO A 162 6.05 -2.25 22.32
CA PRO A 162 4.95 -2.96 22.97
C PRO A 162 4.34 -2.07 24.05
N GLU A 163 3.01 -1.97 24.10
CA GLU A 163 2.32 -1.28 25.20
C GLU A 163 2.76 -1.89 26.54
N PRO A 164 3.08 -1.07 27.56
CA PRO A 164 3.41 -1.60 28.88
C PRO A 164 2.20 -2.36 29.43
N THR A 165 2.40 -3.65 29.66
CA THR A 165 1.47 -4.59 30.32
C THR A 165 1.05 -4.12 31.71
#